data_AF-A0AA85EWQ1-F1
#
_entry.id   AF-A0AA85EWQ1-F1
#
_cell.length_a   1.000
_cell.length_b   1.000
_cell.length_c   1.000
_cell.angle_alpha   90.00
_cell.angle_beta   90.00
_cell.angle_gamma   90.00
#
_symmetry.space_group_name_H-M   'P 1'
#
loop_
_entity.id
_entity.type
_entity.pdbx_description
1 polymer ?
#
loop_
_entity_poly.entity_id
_entity_poly.type
_entity_poly.pdbx_seq_one_letter_code
_entity_poly.pdbx_strand_id
1 'polypeptide(L)'
;MCLIKRELKNCVGYLEKHNDVIFLGTKTNPTVNLVYFGGDLQDYEYNMSQNNFNNQYIKWNLENTAQNLYVRFTNQFRDCNPHVWIIRASHWISNSIACYVNFMPFAKSGVPLFENDEICKMTGLMHLSCLLSNAVEQLLNCEANIQCQISTIPIRLIGFSKGCCVLTEILYELSVLSHSKKSLTDSVKDVPAQVLELPQFITDLYCLDSGHSGTHHQWPVSLNYLALLNPVSCPRIHVHASPYQIMNQLKPQNSTDFYKFLDILSHLNLPFKKQLHFMPDDEKSESPFTNSRLKNDIRGYPTIKFFPAGPKTDDPIDYDGARSSDAIVAWAMEKADASAPAPEIVELTSASILKEACEDHPLCIISVFPMLFDCQSDCRKKYLNLLKTEADKFKKQKWG
;
A
#
# COMPACT_ATOMS: atom_id res chain seq x y z
N MET A 1 -2.87 32.62 22.78
CA MET A 1 -2.06 33.24 21.71
C MET A 1 -2.94 33.38 20.47
N CYS A 2 -2.80 34.45 19.69
CA CYS A 2 -3.54 34.61 18.45
C CYS A 2 -3.01 33.63 17.40
N LEU A 3 -3.90 32.85 16.79
CA LEU A 3 -3.56 31.95 15.69
C LEU A 3 -3.48 32.72 14.38
N ILE A 4 -2.43 32.45 13.61
CA ILE A 4 -2.21 32.97 12.27
C ILE A 4 -2.51 31.86 11.29
N LYS A 5 -3.41 32.16 10.35
CA LYS A 5 -3.73 31.29 9.22
C LYS A 5 -3.31 31.99 7.92
N ARG A 6 -2.55 31.31 7.07
CA ARG A 6 -2.15 31.84 5.75
C ARG A 6 -2.30 30.77 4.67
N GLU A 7 -2.80 31.18 3.52
CA GLU A 7 -2.76 30.38 2.30
C GLU A 7 -1.59 30.90 1.46
N LEU A 8 -0.54 30.08 1.37
CA LEU A 8 0.66 30.35 0.62
C LEU A 8 0.49 29.67 -0.74
N LYS A 9 0.19 30.44 -1.77
CA LYS A 9 -0.11 29.93 -3.11
C LYS A 9 1.16 29.74 -3.92
N ASN A 10 1.17 28.74 -4.79
CA ASN A 10 2.26 28.47 -5.73
C ASN A 10 3.65 28.38 -5.08
N CYS A 11 3.75 27.82 -3.87
CA CYS A 11 5.05 27.58 -3.24
C CYS A 11 5.91 26.69 -4.14
N VAL A 12 7.14 27.12 -4.38
CA VAL A 12 8.06 26.50 -5.34
C VAL A 12 8.77 25.34 -4.66
N GLY A 13 8.64 24.15 -5.23
CA GLY A 13 9.38 22.96 -4.84
C GLY A 13 10.43 22.56 -5.87
N TYR A 14 10.89 21.31 -5.77
CA TYR A 14 11.94 20.80 -6.66
C TYR A 14 11.53 20.81 -8.15
N LEU A 15 12.46 21.21 -9.03
CA LEU A 15 12.26 21.36 -10.48
C LEU A 15 11.11 22.30 -10.87
N GLU A 16 10.97 23.43 -10.16
CA GLU A 16 9.92 24.43 -10.41
C GLU A 16 8.49 23.85 -10.33
N LYS A 17 8.31 22.74 -9.62
CA LYS A 17 6.99 22.18 -9.34
C LYS A 17 6.34 22.98 -8.23
N HIS A 18 5.06 23.29 -8.35
CA HIS A 18 4.36 24.13 -7.38
C HIS A 18 3.27 23.38 -6.61
N ASN A 19 3.14 23.70 -5.31
CA ASN A 19 2.00 23.32 -4.48
C ASN A 19 1.50 24.54 -3.72
N ASP A 20 0.20 24.54 -3.40
CA ASP A 20 -0.31 25.44 -2.39
C ASP A 20 -0.10 24.84 -0.99
N VAL A 21 0.23 25.71 -0.04
CA VAL A 21 0.47 25.34 1.36
C VAL A 21 -0.43 26.19 2.27
N ILE A 22 -1.10 25.56 3.23
CA ILE A 22 -1.84 26.27 4.28
C ILE A 22 -1.03 26.22 5.56
N PHE A 23 -0.70 27.39 6.09
CA PHE A 23 -0.06 27.54 7.38
C PHE A 23 -1.11 27.84 8.46
N LEU A 24 -0.97 27.18 9.63
CA LEU A 24 -1.65 27.55 10.86
C LEU A 24 -0.67 27.45 12.05
N GLY A 25 -0.49 28.54 12.80
CA GLY A 25 0.42 28.55 13.93
C GLY A 25 0.35 29.85 14.74
N THR A 26 1.38 30.11 15.55
CA THR A 26 1.49 31.35 16.34
C THR A 26 2.68 32.19 15.85
N LYS A 27 2.88 33.38 16.42
CA LYS A 27 4.09 34.18 16.14
C LYS A 27 5.34 33.67 16.85
N THR A 28 5.19 32.82 17.86
CA THR A 28 6.30 32.33 18.68
C THR A 28 6.97 31.11 18.07
N ASN A 29 8.22 30.84 18.45
CA ASN A 29 8.96 29.69 17.94
C ASN A 29 8.16 28.39 18.10
N PRO A 30 8.02 27.57 17.05
CA PRO A 30 7.35 26.29 17.16
C PRO A 30 8.19 25.31 17.97
N THR A 31 7.51 24.42 18.69
CA THR A 31 8.14 23.25 19.31
C THR A 31 8.15 22.04 18.37
N VAL A 32 7.28 22.04 17.35
CA VAL A 32 7.14 20.98 16.35
C VAL A 32 6.50 21.54 15.08
N ASN A 33 6.91 21.04 13.92
CA ASN A 33 6.25 21.26 12.64
C ASN A 33 5.41 20.03 12.29
N LEU A 34 4.10 20.23 12.09
CA LEU A 34 3.18 19.19 11.63
C LEU A 34 2.94 19.40 10.14
N VAL A 35 3.37 18.48 9.30
CA VAL A 35 3.17 18.56 7.85
C VAL A 35 2.14 17.52 7.45
N TYR A 36 1.03 17.97 6.86
CA TYR A 36 -0.13 17.13 6.57
C TYR A 36 -0.40 17.01 5.07
N PHE A 37 -0.70 15.78 4.65
CA PHE A 37 -1.18 15.43 3.33
C PHE A 37 -2.59 14.81 3.47
N GLY A 38 -3.57 15.47 2.85
CA GLY A 38 -4.98 15.05 2.90
C GLY A 38 -5.33 13.91 1.95
N GLY A 39 -6.55 13.40 2.13
CA GLY A 39 -7.15 12.37 1.30
C GLY A 39 -7.90 12.92 0.09
N ASP A 40 -8.61 12.02 -0.60
CA ASP A 40 -9.62 12.40 -1.58
C ASP A 40 -10.66 13.35 -0.93
N LEU A 41 -11.29 14.18 -1.75
CA LEU A 41 -12.26 15.23 -1.41
C LEU A 41 -11.72 16.41 -0.57
N GLN A 42 -10.62 16.25 0.18
CA GLN A 42 -10.09 17.30 1.06
C GLN A 42 -9.38 18.41 0.28
N ASP A 43 -10.11 19.48 -0.01
CA ASP A 43 -9.60 20.67 -0.67
C ASP A 43 -9.94 21.91 0.19
N TYR A 44 -9.63 23.11 -0.33
CA TYR A 44 -10.14 24.37 0.18
C TYR A 44 -11.66 24.35 0.29
N GLU A 45 -12.17 25.04 1.30
CA GLU A 45 -13.61 25.14 1.55
C GLU A 45 -14.40 25.57 0.30
N TYR A 46 -13.90 26.60 -0.39
CA TYR A 46 -14.52 27.18 -1.58
C TYR A 46 -14.48 26.26 -2.81
N ASN A 47 -13.54 25.30 -2.87
CA ASN A 47 -13.48 24.29 -3.92
C ASN A 47 -14.47 23.16 -3.62
N MET A 48 -14.55 22.73 -2.36
CA MET A 48 -15.47 21.69 -1.92
C MET A 48 -16.94 22.09 -2.02
N SER A 49 -17.25 23.38 -1.83
CA SER A 49 -18.63 23.89 -1.89
C SER A 49 -19.24 23.89 -3.30
N GLN A 50 -18.43 23.78 -4.35
CA GLN A 50 -18.91 23.81 -5.75
C GLN A 50 -19.59 22.51 -6.19
N ASN A 51 -19.35 21.40 -5.48
CA ASN A 51 -19.88 20.09 -5.81
C ASN A 51 -20.78 19.59 -4.66
N ASN A 52 -22.05 19.32 -4.96
CA ASN A 52 -23.04 18.83 -3.99
C ASN A 52 -22.55 17.58 -3.23
N PHE A 53 -21.82 16.68 -3.90
CA PHE A 53 -21.27 15.49 -3.24
C PHE A 53 -20.14 15.82 -2.26
N ASN A 54 -19.28 16.79 -2.57
CA ASN A 54 -18.16 17.18 -1.71
C ASN A 54 -18.66 18.05 -0.54
N ASN A 55 -19.71 18.84 -0.77
CA ASN A 55 -20.27 19.76 0.21
C ASN A 55 -20.72 19.08 1.52
N GLN A 56 -21.16 17.82 1.47
CA GLN A 56 -21.51 17.06 2.69
C GLN A 56 -20.32 16.82 3.62
N TYR A 57 -19.09 16.90 3.09
CA TYR A 57 -17.83 16.71 3.82
C TYR A 57 -17.09 18.03 4.07
N ILE A 58 -17.69 19.19 3.78
CA ILE A 58 -17.03 20.50 3.83
C ILE A 58 -16.41 20.82 5.19
N LYS A 59 -16.94 20.28 6.29
CA LYS A 59 -16.36 20.41 7.63
C LYS A 59 -14.95 19.81 7.76
N TRP A 60 -14.56 18.93 6.84
CA TRP A 60 -13.25 18.28 6.75
C TRP A 60 -12.35 18.89 5.67
N ASN A 61 -12.63 20.13 5.25
CA ASN A 61 -11.73 20.90 4.38
C ASN A 61 -10.33 21.06 5.00
N LEU A 62 -9.37 21.47 4.18
CA LEU A 62 -7.95 21.54 4.60
C LEU A 62 -7.73 22.54 5.74
N GLU A 63 -8.47 23.64 5.76
CA GLU A 63 -8.38 24.69 6.76
C GLU A 63 -8.86 24.23 8.14
N ASN A 64 -10.02 23.57 8.18
CA ASN A 64 -10.57 22.97 9.39
C ASN A 64 -9.71 21.80 9.86
N THR A 65 -9.11 21.06 8.93
CA THR A 65 -8.15 20.00 9.26
C THR A 65 -6.91 20.57 9.95
N ALA A 66 -6.38 21.71 9.49
CA ALA A 66 -5.29 22.39 10.17
C ALA A 66 -5.66 22.77 11.61
N GLN A 67 -6.87 23.32 11.82
CA GLN A 67 -7.37 23.67 13.14
C GLN A 67 -7.51 22.45 14.05
N ASN A 68 -8.04 21.34 13.53
CA ASN A 68 -8.18 20.08 14.25
C ASN A 68 -6.82 19.54 14.70
N LEU A 69 -5.81 19.55 13.81
CA LEU A 69 -4.46 19.11 14.14
C LEU A 69 -3.83 19.99 15.21
N TYR A 70 -3.93 21.32 15.08
CA TYR A 70 -3.42 22.27 16.07
C TYR A 70 -4.01 21.99 17.45
N VAL A 71 -5.34 21.96 17.56
CA VAL A 71 -6.07 21.72 18.82
C VAL A 71 -5.73 20.36 19.41
N ARG A 72 -5.66 19.32 18.56
CA ARG A 72 -5.35 17.96 19.01
C ARG A 72 -3.97 17.88 19.65
N PHE A 73 -2.97 18.49 19.03
CA PHE A 73 -1.59 18.45 19.52
C PHE A 73 -1.38 19.34 20.74
N THR A 74 -1.97 20.54 20.80
CA THR A 74 -1.89 21.39 22.00
C THR A 74 -2.58 20.75 23.20
N ASN A 75 -3.68 20.02 22.99
CA ASN A 75 -4.36 19.31 24.07
C ASN A 75 -3.62 18.06 24.54
N GLN A 76 -2.93 17.36 23.64
CA GLN A 76 -2.23 16.12 23.96
C GLN A 76 -0.88 16.33 24.62
N PHE A 77 -0.14 17.36 24.19
CA PHE A 77 1.23 17.60 24.62
C PHE A 77 1.29 18.95 25.34
N ARG A 78 1.53 18.93 26.66
CA ARG A 78 1.72 20.15 27.46
C ARG A 78 2.87 20.97 26.87
N ASP A 79 2.70 22.30 26.86
CA ASP A 79 3.68 23.27 26.35
C ASP A 79 4.06 23.11 24.86
N CYS A 80 3.25 22.38 24.09
CA CYS A 80 3.42 22.27 22.65
C CYS A 80 2.90 23.53 21.93
N ASN A 81 3.75 24.12 21.09
CA ASN A 81 3.39 25.15 20.13
C ASN A 81 3.59 24.59 18.71
N PRO A 82 2.60 23.89 18.14
CA PRO A 82 2.74 23.30 16.81
C PRO A 82 2.54 24.35 15.72
N HIS A 83 3.42 24.35 14.72
CA HIS A 83 3.16 24.98 13.43
C HIS A 83 2.66 23.92 12.45
N VAL A 84 1.48 24.15 11.88
CA VAL A 84 0.80 23.20 10.98
C VAL A 84 0.95 23.68 9.55
N TRP A 85 1.39 22.76 8.68
CA TRP A 85 1.63 22.96 7.26
C TRP A 85 0.80 21.94 6.49
N ILE A 86 -0.29 22.38 5.86
CA ILE A 86 -1.10 21.52 5.00
C ILE A 86 -0.58 21.65 3.58
N ILE A 87 -0.09 20.56 2.99
CA ILE A 87 0.32 20.53 1.59
C ILE A 87 -0.86 20.04 0.76
N ARG A 88 -1.39 20.91 -0.09
CA ARG A 88 -2.49 20.57 -0.99
C ARG A 88 -1.99 19.69 -2.14
N ALA A 89 -2.79 18.72 -2.56
CA ALA A 89 -2.53 17.96 -3.78
C ALA A 89 -2.45 18.90 -5.00
N SER A 90 -1.42 18.73 -5.83
CA SER A 90 -1.19 19.58 -7.00
C SER A 90 -2.12 19.27 -8.16
N HIS A 91 -2.74 18.09 -8.18
CA HIS A 91 -3.67 17.68 -9.22
C HIS A 91 -4.90 16.96 -8.65
N TRP A 92 -6.03 17.10 -9.33
CA TRP A 92 -7.31 16.53 -8.94
C TRP A 92 -8.01 15.89 -10.15
N ILE A 93 -8.42 14.63 -10.01
CA ILE A 93 -9.25 13.96 -11.02
C ILE A 93 -10.72 14.13 -10.62
N SER A 94 -11.52 14.63 -11.55
CA SER A 94 -12.95 14.90 -11.36
C SER A 94 -13.25 15.70 -10.08
N ASN A 95 -12.36 16.63 -9.72
CA ASN A 95 -12.44 17.50 -8.53
C ASN A 95 -12.63 16.74 -7.20
N SER A 96 -12.23 15.47 -7.14
CA SER A 96 -12.54 14.60 -6.00
C SER A 96 -11.38 13.67 -5.63
N ILE A 97 -10.62 13.19 -6.60
CA ILE A 97 -9.50 12.28 -6.35
C ILE A 97 -8.21 13.09 -6.31
N ALA A 98 -7.52 13.05 -5.17
CA ALA A 98 -6.29 13.79 -4.96
C ALA A 98 -5.10 13.06 -5.61
N CYS A 99 -4.26 13.78 -6.33
CA CYS A 99 -3.04 13.25 -6.95
C CYS A 99 -1.85 14.14 -6.58
N TYR A 100 -0.92 13.59 -5.81
CA TYR A 100 0.32 14.25 -5.40
C TYR A 100 1.42 14.08 -6.45
N VAL A 101 1.13 14.46 -7.69
CA VAL A 101 2.00 14.21 -8.87
C VAL A 101 3.38 14.86 -8.76
N ASN A 102 3.54 15.82 -7.86
CA ASN A 102 4.83 16.46 -7.61
C ASN A 102 5.75 15.62 -6.72
N PHE A 103 5.19 14.72 -5.91
CA PHE A 103 5.93 13.85 -5.00
C PHE A 103 6.19 12.47 -5.60
N MET A 104 5.26 11.96 -6.41
CA MET A 104 5.36 10.61 -6.98
C MET A 104 4.49 10.48 -8.24
N PRO A 105 4.76 9.51 -9.12
CA PRO A 105 3.94 9.28 -10.31
C PRO A 105 2.58 8.66 -9.99
N PHE A 106 1.57 9.01 -10.81
CA PHE A 106 0.21 8.48 -10.74
C PHE A 106 -0.24 8.02 -12.13
N ALA A 107 -1.02 6.93 -12.18
CA ALA A 107 -1.76 6.55 -13.37
C ALA A 107 -2.87 7.58 -13.67
N LYS A 108 -3.38 7.58 -14.91
CA LYS A 108 -4.51 8.44 -15.31
C LYS A 108 -5.79 8.21 -14.48
N SER A 109 -5.93 7.01 -13.89
CA SER A 109 -7.01 6.66 -12.97
C SER A 109 -6.81 7.17 -11.53
N GLY A 110 -5.70 7.86 -11.26
CA GLY A 110 -5.33 8.35 -9.94
C GLY A 110 -4.70 7.28 -9.06
N VAL A 111 -4.33 6.11 -9.56
CA VAL A 111 -3.62 5.09 -8.77
C VAL A 111 -2.14 5.51 -8.63
N PRO A 112 -1.57 5.59 -7.40
CA PRO A 112 -0.15 5.85 -7.21
C PRO A 112 0.70 4.72 -7.81
N LEU A 113 1.83 5.06 -8.41
CA LEU A 113 2.75 4.12 -9.04
C LEU A 113 4.03 4.02 -8.20
N PHE A 114 4.09 3.04 -7.30
CA PHE A 114 5.27 2.75 -6.48
C PHE A 114 6.31 1.92 -7.25
N GLU A 115 7.49 1.71 -6.63
CA GLU A 115 8.60 0.92 -7.18
C GLU A 115 9.05 1.42 -8.56
N ASN A 116 9.15 2.74 -8.65
CA ASN A 116 9.55 3.47 -9.85
C ASN A 116 10.99 4.02 -9.70
N ASP A 117 11.58 4.46 -10.81
CA ASP A 117 12.95 5.00 -10.82
C ASP A 117 13.13 6.30 -10.02
N GLU A 118 12.04 7.01 -9.68
CA GLU A 118 12.07 8.26 -8.91
C GLU A 118 12.40 8.04 -7.44
N ILE A 119 12.03 6.90 -6.84
CA ILE A 119 12.39 6.57 -5.45
C ILE A 119 13.91 6.60 -5.27
N CYS A 120 14.65 6.06 -6.24
CA CYS A 120 16.11 6.07 -6.24
C CYS A 120 16.69 7.48 -6.39
N LYS A 121 15.92 8.42 -6.95
CA LYS A 121 16.30 9.83 -7.15
C LYS A 121 15.87 10.72 -5.99
N MET A 122 15.09 10.22 -5.04
CA MET A 122 14.59 10.94 -3.86
C MET A 122 13.81 12.23 -4.20
N THR A 123 13.06 12.22 -5.31
CA THR A 123 12.41 13.45 -5.80
C THR A 123 11.29 13.94 -4.90
N GLY A 124 10.61 13.05 -4.17
CA GLY A 124 9.59 13.40 -3.18
C GLY A 124 10.16 14.17 -1.99
N LEU A 125 11.27 13.70 -1.42
CA LEU A 125 12.01 14.33 -0.34
C LEU A 125 12.60 15.67 -0.78
N MET A 126 13.22 15.73 -1.96
CA MET A 126 13.73 16.99 -2.50
C MET A 126 12.61 18.00 -2.69
N HIS A 127 11.48 17.55 -3.24
CA HIS A 127 10.32 18.40 -3.44
C HIS A 127 9.76 18.91 -2.12
N LEU A 128 9.61 18.05 -1.10
CA LEU A 128 9.20 18.43 0.25
C LEU A 128 10.10 19.52 0.84
N SER A 129 11.42 19.32 0.75
CA SER A 129 12.42 20.22 1.31
C SER A 129 12.41 21.59 0.66
N CYS A 130 12.41 21.66 -0.67
CA CYS A 130 12.30 22.92 -1.41
C CYS A 130 10.98 23.62 -1.11
N LEU A 131 9.87 22.87 -1.12
CA LEU A 131 8.52 23.41 -0.93
C LEU A 131 8.35 24.04 0.45
N LEU A 132 8.77 23.35 1.52
CA LEU A 132 8.68 23.88 2.88
C LEU A 132 9.60 25.08 3.08
N SER A 133 10.79 25.07 2.49
CA SER A 133 11.72 26.20 2.57
C SER A 133 11.11 27.45 1.91
N ASN A 134 10.52 27.30 0.73
CA ASN A 134 9.84 28.40 0.05
C ASN A 134 8.57 28.85 0.79
N ALA A 135 7.79 27.93 1.37
CA ALA A 135 6.63 28.28 2.18
C ALA A 135 7.02 29.09 3.43
N VAL A 136 8.11 28.72 4.11
CA VAL A 136 8.65 29.51 5.24
C VAL A 136 9.06 30.91 4.78
N GLU A 137 9.76 31.03 3.65
CA GLU A 137 10.16 32.33 3.08
C GLU A 137 8.95 33.21 2.76
N GLN A 138 7.94 32.66 2.07
CA GLN A 138 6.70 33.38 1.78
C GLN A 138 5.99 33.83 3.06
N LEU A 139 5.95 32.97 4.09
CA LEU A 139 5.33 33.30 5.37
C LEU A 139 6.08 34.43 6.09
N LEU A 140 7.41 34.38 6.13
CA LEU A 140 8.24 35.43 6.73
C LEU A 140 8.07 36.78 6.01
N ASN A 141 7.85 36.76 4.70
CA ASN A 141 7.61 37.95 3.90
C ASN A 141 6.23 38.57 4.11
N CYS A 142 5.20 37.76 4.42
CA CYS A 142 3.84 38.26 4.63
C CYS A 142 3.46 38.48 6.11
N GLU A 143 4.15 37.84 7.06
CA GLU A 143 3.84 37.92 8.49
C GLU A 143 4.97 38.54 9.32
N ALA A 144 4.84 39.83 9.63
CA ALA A 144 5.80 40.52 10.48
C ALA A 144 5.96 39.87 11.86
N ASN A 145 7.21 39.64 12.26
CA ASN A 145 7.65 39.07 13.53
C ASN A 145 7.22 37.62 13.79
N ILE A 146 6.82 36.86 12.77
CA ILE A 146 6.62 35.42 12.93
C ILE A 146 7.96 34.71 13.10
N GLN A 147 8.06 33.85 14.11
CA GLN A 147 9.20 32.97 14.31
C GLN A 147 8.89 31.62 13.66
N CYS A 148 9.58 31.29 12.58
CA CYS A 148 9.26 30.12 11.77
C CYS A 148 10.53 29.49 11.21
N GLN A 149 10.69 28.17 11.42
CA GLN A 149 11.87 27.41 10.99
C GLN A 149 11.52 25.92 10.83
N ILE A 150 12.04 25.29 9.78
CA ILE A 150 11.77 23.89 9.43
C ILE A 150 13.00 22.98 9.57
N SER A 151 14.21 23.55 9.51
CA SER A 151 15.50 22.83 9.47
C SER A 151 16.21 22.73 10.83
N THR A 152 15.48 22.86 11.92
CA THR A 152 16.02 22.80 13.31
C THR A 152 15.00 22.28 14.32
N ILE A 153 13.73 22.22 13.93
CA ILE A 153 12.60 21.87 14.77
C ILE A 153 12.03 20.53 14.29
N PRO A 154 11.69 19.59 15.20
CA PRO A 154 11.14 18.30 14.81
C PRO A 154 9.96 18.42 13.84
N ILE A 155 10.03 17.65 12.75
CA ILE A 155 8.98 17.52 11.75
C ILE A 155 8.25 16.20 12.01
N ARG A 156 6.92 16.26 12.01
CA ARG A 156 6.04 15.09 12.02
C ARG A 156 5.21 15.12 10.75
N LEU A 157 5.40 14.13 9.88
CA LEU A 157 4.60 14.00 8.67
C LEU A 157 3.33 13.22 8.98
N ILE A 158 2.21 13.66 8.44
CA ILE A 158 0.89 13.09 8.68
C ILE A 158 0.24 12.89 7.32
N GLY A 159 -0.05 11.64 6.98
CA GLY A 159 -0.81 11.27 5.80
C GLY A 159 -2.16 10.75 6.22
N PHE A 160 -3.22 11.20 5.56
CA PHE A 160 -4.55 10.62 5.69
C PHE A 160 -5.03 10.08 4.35
N SER A 161 -5.53 8.84 4.33
CA SER A 161 -6.07 8.21 3.12
C SER A 161 -5.05 8.31 1.97
N LYS A 162 -5.37 9.05 0.90
CA LYS A 162 -4.50 9.30 -0.25
C LYS A 162 -3.15 9.92 0.10
N GLY A 163 -3.11 10.80 1.10
CA GLY A 163 -1.88 11.42 1.57
C GLY A 163 -0.86 10.43 2.14
N CYS A 164 -1.30 9.25 2.57
CA CYS A 164 -0.38 8.19 2.99
C CYS A 164 0.49 7.67 1.84
N CYS A 165 0.09 7.84 0.58
CA CYS A 165 0.93 7.46 -0.56
C CYS A 165 2.22 8.29 -0.59
N VAL A 166 2.13 9.58 -0.23
CA VAL A 166 3.30 10.46 -0.10
C VAL A 166 4.19 10.00 1.05
N LEU A 167 3.60 9.56 2.17
CA LEU A 167 4.40 9.03 3.28
C LEU A 167 5.09 7.72 2.93
N THR A 168 4.43 6.83 2.17
CA THR A 168 5.04 5.61 1.66
C THR A 168 6.22 5.92 0.74
N GLU A 169 6.06 6.87 -0.19
CA GLU A 169 7.16 7.32 -1.07
C GLU A 169 8.33 7.85 -0.24
N ILE A 170 8.07 8.80 0.67
CA ILE A 170 9.10 9.39 1.54
C ILE A 170 9.79 8.32 2.38
N LEU A 171 9.06 7.35 2.92
CA LEU A 171 9.65 6.26 3.71
C LEU A 171 10.60 5.39 2.88
N TYR A 172 10.24 5.10 1.62
CA TYR A 172 11.12 4.38 0.72
C TYR A 172 12.34 5.21 0.31
N GLU A 173 12.18 6.51 0.03
CA GLU A 173 13.31 7.40 -0.27
C GLU A 173 14.27 7.55 0.93
N LEU A 174 13.74 7.64 2.16
CA LEU A 174 14.55 7.63 3.39
C LEU A 174 15.39 6.34 3.53
N SER A 175 14.88 5.21 3.03
CA SER A 175 15.61 3.94 3.03
C SER A 175 16.79 3.96 2.06
N VAL A 176 16.61 4.57 0.89
CA VAL A 176 17.68 4.79 -0.10
C VAL A 176 18.74 5.73 0.48
N LEU A 177 18.29 6.82 1.12
CA LEU A 177 19.17 7.78 1.80
C LEU A 177 20.00 7.11 2.92
N SER A 178 19.38 6.22 3.71
CA SER A 178 20.04 5.49 4.80
C SER A 178 21.10 4.51 4.31
N HIS A 179 20.90 3.90 3.15
CA HIS A 179 21.83 2.89 2.60
C HIS A 179 22.92 3.49 1.71
N SER A 180 22.71 4.66 1.11
CA SER A 180 23.69 5.23 0.19
C SER A 180 24.99 5.62 0.92
N LYS A 181 26.05 4.83 0.71
CA LYS A 181 27.43 5.18 1.09
C LYS A 181 28.22 5.87 -0.02
N LYS A 182 27.74 5.86 -1.28
CA LYS A 182 28.45 6.38 -2.46
C LYS A 182 27.66 6.28 -3.79
N SER A 183 26.33 6.17 -3.75
CA SER A 183 25.52 6.15 -4.98
C SER A 183 24.53 7.29 -4.93
N LEU A 184 25.07 8.49 -5.06
CA LEU A 184 24.33 9.66 -5.50
C LEU A 184 24.48 9.63 -7.02
N THR A 185 23.39 9.41 -7.74
CA THR A 185 23.36 9.64 -9.19
C THR A 185 23.80 11.09 -9.45
N ASP A 186 24.34 11.38 -10.64
CA ASP A 186 24.80 12.74 -10.97
C ASP A 186 23.73 13.82 -10.73
N SER A 187 22.44 13.45 -10.74
CA SER A 187 21.30 14.31 -10.44
C SER A 187 21.18 14.82 -8.99
N VAL A 188 21.84 14.20 -8.01
CA VAL A 188 21.82 14.67 -6.60
C VAL A 188 22.98 15.63 -6.29
N LYS A 189 24.01 15.69 -7.15
CA LYS A 189 25.15 16.61 -6.96
C LYS A 189 24.75 18.08 -7.03
N ASP A 190 23.67 18.39 -7.75
CA ASP A 190 23.14 19.74 -7.92
C ASP A 190 22.13 20.15 -6.84
N VAL A 191 21.87 19.27 -5.87
CA VAL A 191 20.88 19.50 -4.82
C VAL A 191 21.56 20.21 -3.64
N PRO A 192 21.08 21.40 -3.22
CA PRO A 192 21.71 22.13 -2.13
C PRO A 192 21.79 21.29 -0.86
N ALA A 193 22.91 21.35 -0.14
CA ALA A 193 23.14 20.56 1.08
C ALA A 193 22.00 20.71 2.12
N GLN A 194 21.40 21.91 2.18
CA GLN A 194 20.25 22.25 3.04
C GLN A 194 19.00 21.40 2.75
N VAL A 195 18.80 20.95 1.51
CA VAL A 195 17.68 20.09 1.08
C VAL A 195 17.87 18.66 1.63
N LEU A 196 19.12 18.21 1.79
CA LEU A 196 19.48 16.90 2.36
C LEU A 196 19.48 16.89 3.90
N GLU A 197 19.44 18.05 4.53
CA GLU A 197 19.39 18.17 5.99
C GLU A 197 17.97 17.99 6.55
N LEU A 198 16.93 18.41 5.83
CA LEU A 198 15.55 18.31 6.32
C LEU A 198 15.12 16.89 6.76
N PRO A 199 15.47 15.81 6.03
CA PRO A 199 15.19 14.44 6.45
C PRO A 199 15.62 14.11 7.89
N GLN A 200 16.70 14.71 8.40
CA GLN A 200 17.20 14.43 9.75
C GLN A 200 16.27 14.96 10.86
N PHE A 201 15.39 15.91 10.51
CA PHE A 201 14.41 16.47 11.44
C PHE A 201 13.06 15.75 11.36
N ILE A 202 12.86 14.82 10.43
CA ILE A 202 11.65 13.99 10.38
C ILE A 202 11.72 12.97 11.51
N THR A 203 10.89 13.17 12.54
CA THR A 203 10.92 12.38 13.78
C THR A 203 9.81 11.35 13.86
N ASP A 204 8.66 11.62 13.24
CA ASP A 204 7.51 10.74 13.24
C ASP A 204 6.78 10.77 11.88
N LEU A 205 6.25 9.62 11.47
CA LEU A 205 5.35 9.44 10.33
C LEU A 205 4.01 8.91 10.84
N TYR A 206 2.91 9.65 10.65
CA TYR A 206 1.56 9.23 11.04
C TYR A 206 0.78 8.82 9.79
N CYS A 207 0.61 7.51 9.60
CA CYS A 207 -0.20 6.94 8.53
C CYS A 207 -1.62 6.70 9.06
N LEU A 208 -2.55 7.59 8.70
CA LEU A 208 -3.94 7.57 9.15
C LEU A 208 -4.84 6.98 8.06
N ASP A 209 -5.43 5.81 8.31
CA ASP A 209 -6.36 5.14 7.39
C ASP A 209 -5.83 5.09 5.95
N SER A 210 -4.61 4.57 5.78
CA SER A 210 -3.95 4.50 4.47
C SER A 210 -4.74 3.65 3.48
N GLY A 211 -4.96 4.19 2.28
CA GLY A 211 -5.66 3.48 1.21
C GLY A 211 -5.81 4.27 -0.08
N HIS A 212 -6.01 3.56 -1.18
CA HIS A 212 -6.29 4.13 -2.49
C HIS A 212 -7.09 3.15 -3.37
N SER A 213 -7.30 3.51 -4.65
CA SER A 213 -8.02 2.71 -5.64
C SER A 213 -7.20 1.56 -6.26
N GLY A 214 -5.96 1.36 -5.82
CA GLY A 214 -5.10 0.28 -6.31
C GLY A 214 -5.27 -1.02 -5.54
N THR A 215 -4.48 -2.03 -5.91
CA THR A 215 -4.57 -3.39 -5.34
C THR A 215 -3.38 -3.75 -4.45
N HIS A 216 -2.30 -2.98 -4.49
CA HIS A 216 -1.08 -3.18 -3.72
C HIS A 216 -0.64 -1.84 -3.12
N HIS A 217 0.27 -1.89 -2.15
CA HIS A 217 0.82 -0.72 -1.46
C HIS A 217 -0.25 0.16 -0.80
N GLN A 218 -1.32 -0.46 -0.29
CA GLN A 218 -2.25 0.25 0.58
C GLN A 218 -1.53 0.71 1.85
N TRP A 219 -0.53 -0.05 2.28
CA TRP A 219 0.46 0.30 3.29
C TRP A 219 1.87 0.02 2.74
N PRO A 220 2.94 0.56 3.35
CA PRO A 220 4.30 0.26 2.92
C PRO A 220 4.61 -1.24 3.11
N VAL A 221 4.78 -1.99 2.01
CA VAL A 221 4.95 -3.46 2.05
C VAL A 221 6.16 -3.95 1.26
N SER A 222 6.94 -3.03 0.68
CA SER A 222 8.14 -3.39 -0.09
C SER A 222 9.32 -3.63 0.85
N LEU A 223 9.64 -4.91 1.06
CA LEU A 223 10.78 -5.33 1.88
C LEU A 223 12.13 -4.82 1.32
N ASN A 224 12.23 -4.65 0.00
CA ASN A 224 13.43 -4.16 -0.67
C ASN A 224 13.87 -2.79 -0.17
N TYR A 225 12.92 -1.92 0.18
CA TYR A 225 13.18 -0.61 0.76
C TYR A 225 13.20 -0.68 2.29
N LEU A 226 12.18 -1.27 2.91
CA LEU A 226 12.04 -1.24 4.37
C LEU A 226 13.22 -1.92 5.10
N ALA A 227 13.81 -2.97 4.52
CA ALA A 227 14.98 -3.64 5.08
C ALA A 227 16.26 -2.79 5.08
N LEU A 228 16.27 -1.67 4.35
CA LEU A 228 17.41 -0.74 4.29
C LEU A 228 17.35 0.35 5.36
N LEU A 229 16.22 0.49 6.05
CA LEU A 229 16.06 1.46 7.12
C LEU A 229 16.87 1.04 8.35
N ASN A 230 17.59 2.00 8.94
CA ASN A 230 18.28 1.78 10.20
C ASN A 230 17.32 2.02 11.38
N PRO A 231 17.06 1.02 12.25
CA PRO A 231 16.15 1.15 13.39
C PRO A 231 16.41 2.33 14.33
N VAL A 232 17.66 2.77 14.45
CA VAL A 232 18.05 3.86 15.37
C VAL A 232 17.73 5.24 14.80
N SER A 233 17.92 5.43 13.49
CA SER A 233 17.70 6.71 12.82
C SER A 233 16.37 6.79 12.07
N CYS A 234 15.63 5.68 11.96
CA CYS A 234 14.32 5.64 11.34
C CYS A 234 13.32 6.49 12.13
N PRO A 235 12.53 7.36 11.48
CA PRO A 235 11.44 8.07 12.13
C PRO A 235 10.45 7.07 12.78
N ARG A 236 9.83 7.44 13.91
CA ARG A 236 8.82 6.58 14.53
C ARG A 236 7.57 6.52 13.65
N ILE A 237 7.15 5.32 13.29
CA ILE A 237 6.00 5.10 12.42
C ILE A 237 4.75 4.85 13.26
N HIS A 238 3.73 5.70 13.12
CA HIS A 238 2.44 5.55 13.78
C HIS A 238 1.43 5.04 12.76
N VAL A 239 1.01 3.80 12.94
CA VAL A 239 0.09 3.08 12.04
C VAL A 239 -1.30 3.11 12.65
N HIS A 240 -2.17 3.96 12.10
CA HIS A 240 -3.52 4.22 12.61
C HIS A 240 -4.56 3.70 11.63
N ALA A 241 -5.44 2.80 12.06
CA ALA A 241 -6.49 2.26 11.21
C ALA A 241 -7.86 2.23 11.91
N SER A 242 -8.92 2.33 11.12
CA SER A 242 -10.32 2.18 11.51
C SER A 242 -10.93 0.93 10.87
N PRO A 243 -12.04 0.40 11.41
CA PRO A 243 -12.81 -0.70 10.81
C PRO A 243 -13.13 -0.46 9.34
N TYR A 244 -13.48 0.78 8.98
CA TYR A 244 -13.77 1.15 7.60
C TYR A 244 -12.63 0.78 6.64
N GLN A 245 -11.38 0.96 7.09
CA GLN A 245 -10.22 0.70 6.26
C GLN A 245 -9.84 -0.78 6.21
N ILE A 246 -9.82 -1.47 7.36
CA ILE A 246 -9.25 -2.84 7.48
C ILE A 246 -10.28 -3.97 7.54
N MET A 247 -11.57 -3.68 7.68
CA MET A 247 -12.66 -4.66 7.69
C MET A 247 -13.54 -4.59 6.42
N ASN A 248 -13.14 -3.79 5.43
CA ASN A 248 -13.87 -3.69 4.19
C ASN A 248 -13.71 -4.98 3.35
N GLN A 249 -14.74 -5.81 3.32
CA GLN A 249 -14.76 -7.06 2.56
C GLN A 249 -14.61 -6.86 1.04
N LEU A 250 -14.94 -5.69 0.51
CA LEU A 250 -14.76 -5.35 -0.90
C LEU A 250 -13.32 -4.92 -1.23
N LYS A 251 -12.51 -4.62 -0.22
CA LYS A 251 -11.11 -4.21 -0.35
C LYS A 251 -10.21 -4.99 0.62
N PRO A 252 -10.17 -6.33 0.54
CA PRO A 252 -9.42 -7.16 1.48
C PRO A 252 -7.92 -6.83 1.49
N GLN A 253 -7.37 -6.30 0.39
CA GLN A 253 -5.98 -5.87 0.28
C GLN A 253 -5.57 -4.82 1.33
N ASN A 254 -6.51 -3.97 1.78
CA ASN A 254 -6.21 -2.96 2.80
C ASN A 254 -5.80 -3.62 4.13
N SER A 255 -6.53 -4.66 4.51
CA SER A 255 -6.24 -5.46 5.71
C SER A 255 -4.94 -6.23 5.52
N THR A 256 -4.79 -6.92 4.39
CA THR A 256 -3.58 -7.69 4.07
C THR A 256 -2.32 -6.85 4.14
N ASP A 257 -2.30 -5.69 3.48
CA ASP A 257 -1.14 -4.81 3.50
C ASP A 257 -0.91 -4.20 4.89
N PHE A 258 -1.97 -3.88 5.65
CA PHE A 258 -1.84 -3.36 7.01
C PHE A 258 -1.10 -4.33 7.93
N TYR A 259 -1.54 -5.59 7.99
CA TYR A 259 -0.92 -6.58 8.87
C TYR A 259 0.46 -6.99 8.38
N LYS A 260 0.64 -7.12 7.05
CA LYS A 260 1.96 -7.34 6.47
C LYS A 260 2.94 -6.21 6.84
N PHE A 261 2.50 -4.96 6.81
CA PHE A 261 3.35 -3.83 7.19
C PHE A 261 3.74 -3.90 8.68
N LEU A 262 2.79 -4.18 9.58
CA LEU A 262 3.08 -4.35 11.01
C LEU A 262 4.08 -5.49 11.26
N ASP A 263 3.93 -6.61 10.56
CA ASP A 263 4.87 -7.73 10.66
C ASP A 263 6.26 -7.32 10.20
N ILE A 264 6.38 -6.61 9.07
CA ILE A 264 7.68 -6.11 8.58
C ILE A 264 8.34 -5.19 9.60
N LEU A 265 7.59 -4.21 10.14
CA LEU A 265 8.09 -3.27 11.14
C LEU A 265 8.61 -3.99 12.39
N SER A 266 7.86 -4.99 12.86
CA SER A 266 8.24 -5.80 14.02
C SER A 266 9.49 -6.64 13.74
N HIS A 267 9.56 -7.35 12.62
CA HIS A 267 10.70 -8.22 12.29
C HIS A 267 12.00 -7.43 12.06
N LEU A 268 11.90 -6.24 11.49
CA LEU A 268 13.05 -5.35 11.28
C LEU A 268 13.41 -4.51 12.51
N ASN A 269 12.68 -4.66 13.63
CA ASN A 269 12.81 -3.84 14.83
C ASN A 269 12.71 -2.32 14.57
N LEU A 270 11.95 -1.91 13.55
CA LEU A 270 11.74 -0.50 13.25
C LEU A 270 10.84 0.13 14.32
N PRO A 271 11.04 1.40 14.69
CA PRO A 271 10.27 2.02 15.76
C PRO A 271 8.84 2.31 15.27
N PHE A 272 7.84 1.63 15.83
CA PHE A 272 6.44 1.89 15.46
C PHE A 272 5.45 1.85 16.64
N LYS A 273 4.28 2.46 16.41
CA LYS A 273 3.09 2.36 17.27
C LYS A 273 1.87 2.02 16.43
N LYS A 274 1.12 1.00 16.85
CA LYS A 274 -0.17 0.64 16.26
C LYS A 274 -1.31 1.28 17.06
N GLN A 275 -2.28 1.88 16.39
CA GLN A 275 -3.53 2.31 17.01
C GLN A 275 -4.75 1.95 16.15
N LEU A 276 -5.69 1.19 16.71
CA LEU A 276 -6.97 0.87 16.08
C LEU A 276 -8.06 1.75 16.68
N HIS A 277 -8.71 2.55 15.85
CA HIS A 277 -9.75 3.51 16.26
C HIS A 277 -11.14 2.90 16.06
N PHE A 278 -12.06 3.20 16.98
CA PHE A 278 -13.47 2.80 16.88
C PHE A 278 -13.71 1.28 16.84
N MET A 279 -12.69 0.47 17.14
CA MET A 279 -12.84 -0.96 17.33
C MET A 279 -13.36 -1.27 18.74
N PRO A 280 -14.25 -2.26 18.89
CA PRO A 280 -14.56 -2.88 20.18
C PRO A 280 -13.28 -3.38 20.88
N ASP A 281 -13.23 -3.33 22.21
CA ASP A 281 -12.00 -3.66 22.96
C ASP A 281 -11.57 -5.12 22.82
N ASP A 282 -12.53 -6.02 22.64
CA ASP A 282 -12.36 -7.45 22.33
C ASP A 282 -11.73 -7.69 20.95
N GLU A 283 -12.02 -6.83 19.97
CA GLU A 283 -11.48 -6.97 18.61
C GLU A 283 -10.14 -6.25 18.40
N LYS A 284 -9.71 -5.37 19.32
CA LYS A 284 -8.40 -4.68 19.22
C LYS A 284 -7.21 -5.60 19.41
N SER A 285 -7.38 -6.69 20.17
CA SER A 285 -6.37 -7.71 20.42
C SER A 285 -6.27 -8.74 19.30
N GLU A 286 -7.30 -8.87 18.48
CA GLU A 286 -7.34 -9.83 17.38
C GLU A 286 -6.88 -9.16 16.08
N SER A 287 -5.69 -9.54 15.63
CA SER A 287 -5.40 -9.42 14.21
C SER A 287 -6.35 -10.38 13.48
N PRO A 288 -7.12 -9.99 12.44
CA PRO A 288 -7.79 -10.91 11.54
C PRO A 288 -6.83 -11.94 10.92
N PHE A 289 -5.50 -11.69 10.98
CA PHE A 289 -4.46 -12.62 10.57
C PHE A 289 -4.00 -13.57 11.68
N THR A 290 -4.48 -13.46 12.93
CA THR A 290 -4.23 -14.51 13.94
C THR A 290 -5.02 -15.78 13.67
N ASN A 291 -6.03 -15.76 12.78
CA ASN A 291 -6.80 -16.95 12.40
C ASN A 291 -6.65 -17.43 10.96
N SER A 292 -5.66 -16.94 10.18
CA SER A 292 -5.16 -17.76 9.05
C SER A 292 -3.73 -17.42 8.62
N ARG A 293 -2.87 -18.46 8.67
CA ARG A 293 -1.80 -18.75 7.70
C ARG A 293 -0.43 -18.05 7.79
N LEU A 294 -0.12 -17.25 8.80
CA LEU A 294 1.28 -16.89 9.13
C LEU A 294 1.87 -17.68 10.32
N LYS A 295 1.11 -18.64 10.87
CA LYS A 295 1.63 -19.73 11.70
C LYS A 295 2.20 -20.88 10.86
N ASN A 296 2.81 -20.57 9.72
CA ASN A 296 3.63 -21.54 9.04
C ASN A 296 5.05 -21.27 9.47
N ASP A 297 5.64 -22.29 10.08
CA ASP A 297 6.96 -22.41 10.68
C ASP A 297 8.09 -21.99 9.71
N ILE A 298 8.17 -20.71 9.33
CA ILE A 298 9.22 -20.17 8.46
C ILE A 298 10.45 -19.95 9.34
N ARG A 299 11.34 -20.96 9.37
CA ARG A 299 12.54 -20.98 10.23
C ARG A 299 13.76 -20.26 9.61
N GLY A 300 13.68 -19.77 8.36
CA GLY A 300 14.77 -19.06 7.69
C GLY A 300 14.52 -18.77 6.19
N TYR A 301 15.44 -18.04 5.54
CA TYR A 301 15.35 -17.71 4.10
C TYR A 301 16.50 -18.31 3.28
N PRO A 302 16.26 -18.72 2.01
CA PRO A 302 14.95 -18.83 1.36
C PRO A 302 14.16 -20.07 1.83
N THR A 303 12.84 -19.93 1.97
CA THR A 303 11.88 -21.04 2.20
C THR A 303 10.87 -21.03 1.06
N ILE A 304 10.65 -22.18 0.41
CA ILE A 304 9.67 -22.35 -0.67
C ILE A 304 8.53 -23.23 -0.13
N LYS A 305 7.28 -22.79 -0.28
CA LYS A 305 6.07 -23.54 0.10
C LYS A 305 5.09 -23.62 -1.07
N PHE A 306 4.49 -24.78 -1.30
CA PHE A 306 3.47 -25.02 -2.31
C PHE A 306 2.07 -25.06 -1.68
N PHE A 307 1.12 -24.37 -2.31
CA PHE A 307 -0.28 -24.32 -1.90
C PHE A 307 -1.12 -25.02 -2.98
N PRO A 308 -1.71 -26.20 -2.69
CA PRO A 308 -2.56 -26.91 -3.64
C PRO A 308 -3.78 -26.09 -4.06
N ALA A 309 -4.22 -26.27 -5.31
CA ALA A 309 -5.46 -25.68 -5.82
C ALA A 309 -6.69 -26.41 -5.25
N GLY A 310 -7.72 -25.67 -4.82
CA GLY A 310 -8.96 -26.23 -4.28
C GLY A 310 -9.42 -25.55 -2.99
N PRO A 311 -10.37 -26.17 -2.25
CA PRO A 311 -10.78 -25.72 -0.92
C PRO A 311 -9.55 -25.55 -0.03
N LYS A 312 -9.49 -24.42 0.67
CA LYS A 312 -8.31 -23.97 1.43
C LYS A 312 -8.17 -24.68 2.80
N THR A 313 -8.48 -25.98 2.85
CA THR A 313 -8.47 -26.82 4.07
C THR A 313 -7.13 -27.46 4.36
N ASP A 314 -6.28 -27.62 3.34
CA ASP A 314 -5.02 -28.36 3.48
C ASP A 314 -3.86 -27.44 3.85
N ASP A 315 -2.93 -27.98 4.66
CA ASP A 315 -1.69 -27.31 5.05
C ASP A 315 -0.74 -27.17 3.86
N PRO A 316 0.07 -26.09 3.79
CA PRO A 316 1.05 -25.93 2.73
C PRO A 316 2.17 -26.97 2.81
N ILE A 317 2.67 -27.37 1.64
CA ILE A 317 3.72 -28.38 1.50
C ILE A 317 5.07 -27.67 1.39
N ASP A 318 6.02 -28.07 2.24
CA ASP A 318 7.36 -27.51 2.28
C ASP A 318 8.27 -28.10 1.19
N TYR A 319 9.14 -27.25 0.64
CA TYR A 319 10.20 -27.68 -0.27
C TYR A 319 11.48 -28.00 0.51
N ASP A 320 11.76 -29.29 0.65
CA ASP A 320 12.98 -29.80 1.29
C ASP A 320 14.06 -30.22 0.28
N GLY A 321 13.89 -29.87 -1.00
CA GLY A 321 14.80 -30.25 -2.08
C GLY A 321 16.06 -29.38 -2.20
N ALA A 322 16.93 -29.71 -3.16
CA ALA A 322 18.15 -28.96 -3.42
C ALA A 322 17.87 -27.51 -3.85
N ARG A 323 18.74 -26.55 -3.48
CA ARG A 323 18.57 -25.12 -3.81
C ARG A 323 19.03 -24.73 -5.22
N SER A 324 19.14 -25.68 -6.15
CA SER A 324 19.46 -25.40 -7.54
C SER A 324 18.19 -25.01 -8.33
N SER A 325 18.36 -24.21 -9.38
CA SER A 325 17.27 -23.85 -10.30
C SER A 325 16.54 -25.08 -10.81
N ASP A 326 17.29 -26.10 -11.21
CA ASP A 326 16.75 -27.28 -11.89
C ASP A 326 15.88 -28.13 -10.94
N ALA A 327 16.30 -28.25 -9.67
CA ALA A 327 15.53 -28.99 -8.67
C ALA A 327 14.23 -28.26 -8.30
N ILE A 328 14.27 -26.93 -8.20
CA ILE A 328 13.09 -26.11 -7.90
C ILE A 328 12.10 -26.18 -9.07
N VAL A 329 12.59 -26.06 -10.31
CA VAL A 329 11.75 -26.15 -11.52
C VAL A 329 11.13 -27.53 -11.65
N ALA A 330 11.90 -28.60 -11.44
CA ALA A 330 11.38 -29.96 -11.49
C ALA A 330 10.26 -30.18 -10.44
N TRP A 331 10.46 -29.69 -9.21
CA TRP A 331 9.45 -29.77 -8.17
C TRP A 331 8.20 -28.94 -8.50
N ALA A 332 8.37 -27.73 -9.04
CA ALA A 332 7.24 -26.92 -9.47
C ALA A 332 6.43 -27.59 -10.59
N MET A 333 7.11 -28.20 -11.57
CA MET A 333 6.47 -28.95 -12.67
C MET A 333 5.71 -30.18 -12.14
N GLU A 334 6.26 -30.91 -11.17
CA GLU A 334 5.57 -32.03 -10.51
C GLU A 334 4.26 -31.58 -9.84
N LYS A 335 4.29 -30.45 -9.12
CA LYS A 335 3.11 -29.90 -8.46
C LYS A 335 2.08 -29.33 -9.44
N ALA A 336 2.54 -28.76 -10.55
CA ALA A 336 1.68 -28.31 -11.65
C ALA A 336 0.96 -29.48 -12.31
N ASP A 337 1.67 -30.56 -12.64
CA ASP A 337 1.09 -31.79 -13.20
C ASP A 337 0.07 -32.42 -12.25
N ALA A 338 0.35 -32.44 -10.95
CA ALA A 338 -0.58 -32.95 -9.94
C ALA A 338 -1.85 -32.09 -9.79
N SER A 339 -1.84 -30.85 -10.29
CA SER A 339 -2.93 -29.88 -10.21
C SER A 339 -3.63 -29.66 -11.57
N ALA A 340 -3.24 -30.42 -12.61
CA ALA A 340 -3.86 -30.32 -13.93
C ALA A 340 -5.38 -30.58 -13.87
N PRO A 341 -6.18 -29.92 -14.72
CA PRO A 341 -7.62 -30.16 -14.79
C PRO A 341 -7.91 -31.62 -15.19
N ALA A 342 -9.04 -32.15 -14.76
CA ALA A 342 -9.51 -33.45 -15.21
C ALA A 342 -9.72 -33.44 -16.74
N PRO A 343 -9.40 -34.54 -17.45
CA PRO A 343 -9.63 -34.63 -18.89
C PRO A 343 -11.11 -34.48 -19.22
N GLU A 344 -11.40 -33.87 -20.37
CA GLU A 344 -12.77 -33.64 -20.84
C GLU A 344 -13.35 -34.96 -21.38
N ILE A 345 -14.59 -35.27 -21.01
CA ILE A 345 -15.29 -36.46 -21.52
C ILE A 345 -15.89 -36.13 -22.88
N VAL A 346 -15.35 -36.73 -23.93
CA VAL A 346 -15.78 -36.51 -25.32
C VAL A 346 -16.71 -37.62 -25.80
N GLU A 347 -17.75 -37.26 -26.55
CA GLU A 347 -18.64 -38.23 -27.19
C GLU A 347 -18.03 -38.74 -28.51
N LEU A 348 -17.82 -40.05 -28.61
CA LEU A 348 -17.26 -40.69 -29.80
C LEU A 348 -18.31 -40.74 -30.91
N THR A 349 -18.23 -39.82 -31.86
CA THR A 349 -19.12 -39.77 -33.05
C THR A 349 -18.42 -40.17 -34.35
N SER A 350 -17.09 -40.30 -34.35
CA SER A 350 -16.29 -40.69 -35.50
C SER A 350 -14.97 -41.35 -35.08
N ALA A 351 -14.33 -42.06 -36.02
CA ALA A 351 -13.01 -42.64 -35.82
C ALA A 351 -11.91 -41.58 -35.59
N SER A 352 -12.10 -40.35 -36.09
CA SER A 352 -11.14 -39.25 -35.88
C SER A 352 -11.12 -38.78 -34.44
N ILE A 353 -12.28 -38.68 -33.79
CA ILE A 353 -12.38 -38.27 -32.38
C ILE A 353 -11.76 -39.33 -31.47
N LEU A 354 -11.97 -40.61 -31.77
CA LEU A 354 -11.34 -41.69 -31.01
C LEU A 354 -9.81 -41.62 -31.10
N LYS A 355 -9.29 -41.33 -32.30
CA LYS A 355 -7.85 -41.18 -32.51
C LYS A 355 -7.30 -39.99 -31.73
N GLU A 356 -7.92 -38.82 -31.84
CA GLU A 356 -7.51 -37.61 -31.13
C GLU A 356 -7.58 -37.76 -29.61
N ALA A 357 -8.60 -38.42 -29.07
CA ALA A 357 -8.77 -38.61 -27.63
C ALA A 357 -7.82 -39.67 -27.02
N CYS A 358 -7.40 -40.69 -27.78
CA CYS A 358 -6.65 -41.82 -27.22
C CYS A 358 -5.17 -41.91 -27.64
N GLU A 359 -4.74 -41.33 -28.77
CA GLU A 359 -3.44 -41.66 -29.40
C GLU A 359 -2.23 -41.22 -28.57
N ASP A 360 -2.32 -40.08 -27.87
CA ASP A 360 -1.24 -39.53 -27.04
C ASP A 360 -1.30 -39.99 -25.57
N HIS A 361 -2.19 -40.93 -25.25
CA HIS A 361 -2.42 -41.40 -23.88
C HIS A 361 -2.02 -42.87 -23.67
N PRO A 362 -1.32 -43.20 -22.57
CA PRO A 362 -0.90 -44.58 -22.28
C PRO A 362 -2.07 -45.51 -21.95
N LEU A 363 -3.23 -44.96 -21.59
CA LEU A 363 -4.46 -45.68 -21.27
C LEU A 363 -5.65 -44.87 -21.77
N CYS A 364 -6.58 -45.49 -22.50
CA CYS A 364 -7.81 -44.86 -22.95
C CYS A 364 -9.04 -45.60 -22.42
N ILE A 365 -10.00 -44.90 -21.82
CA ILE A 365 -11.17 -45.50 -21.19
C ILE A 365 -12.43 -45.23 -22.03
N ILE A 366 -12.92 -46.26 -22.71
CA ILE A 366 -14.14 -46.18 -23.52
C ILE A 366 -15.31 -46.76 -22.75
N SER A 367 -16.32 -45.92 -22.50
CA SER A 367 -17.58 -46.34 -21.87
C SER A 367 -18.72 -46.34 -22.87
N VAL A 368 -19.49 -47.44 -22.91
CA VAL A 368 -20.67 -47.57 -23.77
C VAL A 368 -21.93 -47.47 -22.91
N PHE A 369 -22.81 -46.56 -23.26
CA PHE A 369 -24.07 -46.34 -22.54
C PHE A 369 -25.27 -46.88 -23.32
N PRO A 370 -26.38 -47.23 -22.64
CA PRO A 370 -27.60 -47.63 -23.33
C PRO A 370 -28.13 -46.51 -24.24
N MET A 371 -28.90 -46.88 -25.26
CA MET A 371 -29.52 -45.91 -26.15
C MET A 371 -30.49 -45.01 -25.37
N LEU A 372 -30.68 -43.77 -25.84
CA LEU A 372 -31.57 -42.79 -25.20
C LEU A 372 -33.02 -43.28 -25.06
N PHE A 373 -33.44 -44.21 -25.91
CA PHE A 373 -34.77 -44.83 -25.85
C PHE A 373 -34.94 -45.72 -24.61
N ASP A 374 -33.89 -46.46 -24.23
CA ASP A 374 -33.90 -47.38 -23.08
C ASP A 374 -33.53 -46.66 -21.77
N CYS A 375 -32.68 -45.64 -21.86
CA CYS A 375 -32.09 -44.90 -20.75
C CYS A 375 -32.19 -43.41 -21.06
N GLN A 376 -33.39 -42.86 -20.86
CA GLN A 376 -33.73 -41.45 -21.06
C GLN A 376 -32.70 -40.48 -20.43
N SER A 377 -32.83 -39.19 -20.74
CA SER A 377 -31.82 -38.16 -20.43
C SER A 377 -31.27 -38.18 -18.99
N ASP A 378 -32.11 -38.44 -17.98
CA ASP A 378 -31.69 -38.47 -16.58
C ASP A 378 -30.79 -39.68 -16.26
N CYS A 379 -31.04 -40.82 -16.88
CA CYS A 379 -30.22 -42.02 -16.75
C CYS A 379 -28.84 -41.82 -17.39
N ARG A 380 -28.80 -41.25 -18.61
CA ARG A 380 -27.52 -40.89 -19.28
C ARG A 380 -26.71 -39.87 -18.49
N LYS A 381 -27.37 -38.85 -17.91
CA LYS A 381 -26.71 -37.85 -17.04
C LYS A 381 -26.06 -38.49 -15.81
N LYS A 382 -26.67 -39.52 -15.21
CA LYS A 382 -26.07 -40.24 -14.06
C LYS A 382 -24.75 -40.92 -14.45
N TYR A 383 -24.70 -41.59 -15.60
CA TYR A 383 -23.46 -42.19 -16.10
C TYR A 383 -22.38 -41.16 -16.42
N LEU A 384 -22.76 -40.04 -17.05
CA LEU A 384 -21.82 -38.94 -17.30
C LEU A 384 -21.28 -38.33 -16.01
N ASN A 385 -22.12 -38.17 -14.98
CA ASN A 385 -21.67 -37.66 -13.68
C ASN A 385 -20.71 -38.64 -13.00
N LEU A 386 -20.98 -39.95 -13.06
CA LEU A 386 -20.06 -40.97 -12.54
C LEU A 386 -18.70 -40.88 -13.22
N LEU A 387 -18.68 -40.79 -14.56
CA LEU A 387 -17.43 -40.62 -15.29
C LEU A 387 -16.70 -39.33 -14.89
N LYS A 388 -17.41 -38.21 -14.72
CA LYS A 388 -16.79 -36.94 -14.27
C LYS A 388 -16.17 -37.07 -12.89
N THR A 389 -16.83 -37.77 -11.97
CA THR A 389 -16.32 -37.99 -10.61
C THR A 389 -15.06 -38.86 -10.62
N GLU A 390 -15.07 -39.98 -11.35
CA GLU A 390 -13.87 -40.82 -11.46
C GLU A 390 -12.76 -40.10 -12.24
N ALA A 391 -13.12 -39.26 -13.22
CA ALA A 391 -12.16 -38.50 -14.00
C ALA A 391 -11.36 -37.51 -13.14
N ASP A 392 -12.04 -36.78 -12.26
CA ASP A 392 -11.38 -35.87 -11.32
C ASP A 392 -10.53 -36.61 -10.28
N LYS A 393 -11.00 -37.78 -9.83
CA LYS A 393 -10.26 -38.63 -8.87
C LYS A 393 -8.96 -39.18 -9.44
N PHE A 394 -8.95 -39.55 -10.72
CA PHE A 394 -7.81 -40.19 -11.40
C PHE A 394 -7.08 -39.28 -12.41
N LYS A 395 -7.30 -37.96 -12.39
CA LYS A 395 -6.68 -36.99 -13.31
C LYS A 395 -5.15 -37.05 -13.40
N LYS A 396 -4.48 -37.59 -12.38
CA LYS A 396 -3.01 -37.77 -12.35
C LYS A 396 -2.50 -38.87 -13.30
N GLN A 397 -3.36 -39.78 -13.76
CA GLN A 397 -2.94 -40.93 -14.57
C GLN A 397 -2.82 -40.61 -16.08
N LYS A 398 -3.06 -39.35 -16.49
CA LYS A 398 -2.92 -38.87 -17.88
C LYS A 398 -3.59 -39.80 -18.91
N TRP A 399 -4.78 -40.31 -18.59
CA TRP A 399 -5.58 -41.18 -19.46
C TRP A 399 -6.41 -40.37 -20.45
N GLY A 400 -6.77 -41.00 -21.57
CA GLY A 400 -7.62 -40.47 -22.63
C GLY A 400 -9.04 -41.01 -22.61
#